data_AF-A0A1V5FD37-F1
#
_entry.id   AF-A0A1V5FD37-F1
#
_cell.length_a   1.000
_cell.length_b   1.000
_cell.length_c   1.000
_cell.angle_alpha   90.00
_cell.angle_beta   90.00
_cell.angle_gamma   90.00
#
_symmetry.space_group_name_H-M   'P 1'
#
loop_
_entity.id
_entity.type
_entity.pdbx_description
1 polymer ?
#
loop_
_entity_poly.entity_id
_entity_poly.type
_entity_poly.pdbx_seq_one_letter_code
_entity_poly.pdbx_strand_id
1 'polypeptide(L)'
;MIYAGSRAADHPLLWGVSTDSFTGFMQPSVAGGFAKLPDSAEVLFAGLASKAWEAQMTGNDIGFRGLDTMDAAPPIVVRLPQGKGEWIVSTFEPWRGKTAHDADAMSLLLANAGAPIPAPEAQPRRVRALKTVPLKLDGQLDDWTNDVEDRNVSPFRHAQPIALTSEDAAQGIAKGDSDLSGIAYYLWSDSMLYLGGAVFGQGSPRVVFRLGKAEIVADLQEKNAKATAAARDFAPQAAFGAVNAADLVDARALSFSRIDTRVGNLTPTRQAPGKSFEIAVPWNAIGGKATFEQTKALIRIERQDGVALQAPLGADPDSDADWIQLTFVE
;
A
#
# COMPACT_ATOMS: atom_id res chain seq x y z
N MET A 1 -16.67 -27.70 15.25
CA MET A 1 -15.65 -27.06 14.38
C MET A 1 -15.07 -25.87 15.14
N ILE A 2 -13.75 -25.65 15.09
CA ILE A 2 -13.10 -24.50 15.73
C ILE A 2 -12.92 -23.43 14.66
N TYR A 3 -13.31 -22.19 14.93
CA TYR A 3 -13.20 -21.08 13.97
C TYR A 3 -12.42 -19.90 14.51
N ALA A 4 -12.12 -19.84 15.81
CA ALA A 4 -11.29 -18.79 16.39
C ALA A 4 -10.41 -19.35 17.50
N GLY A 5 -9.49 -18.52 18.00
CA GLY A 5 -8.74 -18.84 19.21
C GLY A 5 -8.47 -17.63 20.09
N SER A 6 -8.49 -17.86 21.40
CA SER A 6 -8.13 -16.88 22.41
C SER A 6 -6.71 -17.14 22.90
N ARG A 7 -5.96 -16.05 23.11
CA ARG A 7 -4.62 -16.11 23.69
C ARG A 7 -4.69 -16.71 25.10
N ALA A 8 -3.79 -17.66 25.36
CA ALA A 8 -3.63 -18.34 26.65
C ALA A 8 -2.26 -18.07 27.30
N ALA A 9 -1.24 -17.74 26.49
CA ALA A 9 0.09 -17.37 26.95
C ALA A 9 0.72 -16.30 26.05
N ASP A 10 1.80 -15.67 26.53
CA ASP A 10 2.57 -14.68 25.77
C ASP A 10 3.69 -15.36 24.96
N HIS A 11 3.78 -15.06 23.67
CA HIS A 11 4.84 -15.52 22.80
C HIS A 11 5.10 -14.51 21.66
N PRO A 12 6.36 -14.07 21.41
CA PRO A 12 6.68 -13.05 20.41
C PRO A 12 6.17 -13.36 19.00
N LEU A 13 6.26 -14.62 18.56
CA LEU A 13 5.75 -15.06 17.25
C LEU A 13 4.27 -14.69 17.03
N LEU A 14 3.48 -14.60 18.10
CA LEU A 14 2.03 -14.42 18.05
C LEU A 14 1.61 -13.01 18.49
N TRP A 15 2.54 -12.07 18.60
CA TRP A 15 2.21 -10.68 18.91
C TRP A 15 1.30 -10.09 17.83
N GLY A 16 0.18 -9.51 18.27
CA GLY A 16 -0.85 -8.95 17.40
C GLY A 16 -1.78 -9.95 16.73
N VAL A 17 -1.60 -11.26 16.93
CA VAL A 17 -2.58 -12.27 16.52
C VAL A 17 -3.70 -12.27 17.56
N SER A 18 -4.96 -12.13 17.13
CA SER A 18 -6.11 -12.07 18.04
C SER A 18 -7.27 -12.95 17.58
N THR A 19 -8.31 -13.11 18.41
CA THR A 19 -9.56 -13.81 18.05
C THR A 19 -10.18 -13.27 16.76
N ASP A 20 -9.99 -11.99 16.46
CA ASP A 20 -10.55 -11.33 15.28
C ASP A 20 -9.79 -11.67 13.98
N SER A 21 -8.54 -12.15 14.10
CA SER A 21 -7.75 -12.69 12.99
C SER A 21 -8.36 -13.95 12.37
N PHE A 22 -9.43 -14.49 12.97
CA PHE A 22 -10.10 -15.72 12.56
C PHE A 22 -11.60 -15.52 12.24
N THR A 23 -12.04 -14.28 11.98
CA THR A 23 -13.45 -13.84 11.91
C THR A 23 -14.32 -14.43 10.81
N GLY A 24 -13.77 -15.22 9.89
CA GLY A 24 -14.55 -15.90 8.86
C GLY A 24 -15.28 -17.13 9.39
N PHE A 25 -16.45 -17.00 10.05
CA PHE A 25 -17.25 -18.16 10.50
C PHE A 25 -17.57 -19.16 9.37
N MET A 26 -17.66 -18.67 8.13
CA MET A 26 -17.94 -19.49 6.94
C MET A 26 -16.68 -20.08 6.29
N GLN A 27 -15.51 -19.50 6.55
CA GLN A 27 -14.21 -19.90 5.99
C GLN A 27 -13.10 -19.65 7.03
N PRO A 28 -13.06 -20.42 8.13
CA PRO A 28 -12.09 -20.19 9.19
C PRO A 28 -10.69 -20.63 8.74
N SER A 29 -9.69 -19.87 9.14
CA SER A 29 -8.27 -20.19 8.94
C SER A 29 -7.76 -21.29 9.89
N VAL A 30 -8.66 -21.86 10.72
CA VAL A 30 -8.36 -22.91 11.71
C VAL A 30 -8.88 -24.24 11.19
N ALA A 31 -7.98 -25.20 10.98
CA ALA A 31 -8.34 -26.53 10.46
C ALA A 31 -8.94 -27.47 11.52
N GLY A 32 -8.88 -27.10 12.80
CA GLY A 32 -9.34 -27.90 13.94
C GLY A 32 -8.56 -27.58 15.21
N GLY A 33 -8.59 -28.47 16.20
CA GLY A 33 -7.80 -28.33 17.42
C GLY A 33 -7.10 -29.63 17.81
N PHE A 34 -6.09 -29.51 18.65
CA PHE A 34 -5.31 -30.65 19.12
C PHE A 34 -6.15 -31.55 20.03
N ALA A 35 -6.37 -32.80 19.61
CA ALA A 35 -7.13 -33.78 20.38
C ALA A 35 -6.38 -34.28 21.63
N LYS A 36 -5.04 -34.25 21.59
CA LYS A 36 -4.14 -34.63 22.69
C LYS A 36 -2.90 -33.75 22.64
N LEU A 37 -2.37 -33.44 23.81
CA LEU A 37 -1.14 -32.66 23.97
C LEU A 37 -0.11 -33.44 24.78
N PRO A 38 1.19 -33.34 24.45
CA PRO A 38 2.27 -33.77 25.33
C PRO A 38 2.23 -33.01 26.67
N ASP A 39 2.69 -33.64 27.76
CA ASP A 39 2.73 -32.99 29.08
C ASP A 39 3.65 -31.75 29.11
N SER A 40 4.65 -31.70 28.23
CA SER A 40 5.55 -30.56 28.10
C SER A 40 4.99 -29.40 27.27
N ALA A 41 3.78 -29.56 26.71
CA ALA A 41 3.18 -28.55 25.85
C ALA A 41 2.58 -27.41 26.66
N GLU A 42 2.86 -26.19 26.24
CA GLU A 42 2.16 -25.01 26.73
C GLU A 42 1.18 -24.51 25.68
N VAL A 43 -0.05 -24.23 26.10
CA VAL A 43 -1.07 -23.69 25.21
C VAL A 43 -0.83 -22.20 25.01
N LEU A 44 -0.57 -21.81 23.76
CA LEU A 44 -0.45 -20.40 23.39
C LEU A 44 -1.79 -19.82 22.95
N PHE A 45 -2.61 -20.60 22.23
CA PHE A 45 -4.00 -20.26 21.88
C PHE A 45 -4.95 -21.41 22.17
N ALA A 46 -5.99 -21.12 22.95
CA ALA A 46 -7.14 -21.99 23.15
C ALA A 46 -8.13 -21.82 21.99
N GLY A 47 -8.72 -22.90 21.48
CA GLY A 47 -9.73 -22.81 20.43
C GLY A 47 -11.09 -22.34 20.95
N LEU A 48 -11.91 -21.78 20.05
CA LEU A 48 -13.28 -21.36 20.31
C LEU A 48 -14.27 -22.00 19.30
N ALA A 49 -15.40 -22.51 19.82
CA ALA A 49 -16.52 -23.20 19.15
C ALA A 49 -17.79 -22.28 19.10
N SER A 50 -18.56 -22.21 18.00
CA SER A 50 -19.62 -21.21 17.76
C SER A 50 -20.90 -21.98 17.66
N LYS A 51 -21.82 -21.68 18.57
CA LYS A 51 -23.15 -22.28 18.56
C LYS A 51 -23.97 -21.80 17.36
N ALA A 52 -23.72 -20.59 16.88
CA ALA A 52 -24.36 -20.02 15.70
C ALA A 52 -24.15 -20.88 14.44
N TRP A 53 -22.92 -21.32 14.22
CA TRP A 53 -22.58 -22.17 13.09
C TRP A 53 -23.18 -23.58 13.21
N GLU A 54 -23.10 -24.18 14.41
CA GLU A 54 -23.65 -25.51 14.66
C GLU A 54 -25.17 -25.52 14.45
N ALA A 55 -25.86 -24.49 14.92
CA ALA A 55 -27.30 -24.29 14.71
C ALA A 55 -27.67 -24.12 13.24
N GLN A 56 -26.92 -23.30 12.50
CA GLN A 56 -27.17 -23.04 11.08
C GLN A 56 -26.94 -24.28 10.20
N MET A 57 -25.98 -25.14 10.56
CA MET A 57 -25.71 -26.41 9.86
C MET A 57 -26.66 -27.55 10.24
N THR A 58 -27.13 -27.59 11.50
CA THR A 58 -27.99 -28.68 12.01
C THR A 58 -29.48 -28.34 11.97
N GLY A 59 -29.85 -27.10 11.65
CA GLY A 59 -31.23 -26.63 11.64
C GLY A 59 -31.84 -26.41 13.04
N ASN A 60 -31.01 -26.37 14.08
CA ASN A 60 -31.46 -26.14 15.46
C ASN A 60 -31.73 -24.66 15.71
N ASP A 61 -32.85 -24.34 16.37
CA ASP A 61 -33.16 -22.98 16.80
C ASP A 61 -32.41 -22.66 18.11
N ILE A 62 -31.45 -21.74 18.04
CA ILE A 62 -30.65 -21.28 19.18
C ILE A 62 -31.14 -19.94 19.75
N GLY A 63 -32.21 -19.38 19.20
CA GLY A 63 -32.73 -18.07 19.58
C GLY A 63 -31.76 -16.90 19.34
N PHE A 64 -32.25 -15.67 19.54
CA PHE A 64 -31.47 -14.43 19.31
C PHE A 64 -30.22 -14.28 20.19
N ARG A 65 -30.11 -15.02 21.31
CA ARG A 65 -28.97 -14.95 22.25
C ARG A 65 -27.85 -15.94 21.95
N GLY A 66 -28.08 -16.98 21.15
CA GLY A 66 -27.07 -18.00 20.83
C GLY A 66 -26.08 -17.60 19.73
N LEU A 67 -26.35 -16.48 19.04
CA LEU A 67 -25.56 -16.02 17.90
C LEU A 67 -24.17 -15.49 18.29
N ASP A 68 -24.00 -15.01 19.53
CA ASP A 68 -22.76 -14.38 20.01
C ASP A 68 -21.98 -15.20 21.04
N THR A 69 -22.42 -16.41 21.37
CA THR A 69 -21.75 -17.24 22.39
C THR A 69 -20.68 -18.13 21.78
N MET A 70 -19.42 -17.88 22.17
CA MET A 70 -18.29 -18.76 21.89
C MET A 70 -18.05 -19.72 23.06
N ASP A 71 -18.05 -21.02 22.79
CA ASP A 71 -17.69 -22.06 23.75
C ASP A 71 -16.19 -22.38 23.67
N ALA A 72 -15.62 -22.81 24.79
CA ALA A 72 -14.25 -23.31 24.81
C ALA A 72 -14.12 -24.56 23.92
N ALA A 73 -13.06 -24.60 23.13
CA ALA A 73 -12.72 -25.72 22.27
C ALA A 73 -11.26 -26.14 22.48
N PRO A 74 -10.83 -27.30 21.93
CA PRO A 74 -9.46 -27.76 22.07
C PRO A 74 -8.42 -26.73 21.58
N PRO A 75 -7.19 -26.71 22.14
CA PRO A 75 -6.13 -25.78 21.74
C PRO A 75 -5.80 -25.82 20.25
N ILE A 76 -5.34 -24.69 19.72
CA ILE A 76 -5.03 -24.51 18.28
C ILE A 76 -3.59 -24.06 18.01
N VAL A 77 -2.91 -23.50 19.01
CA VAL A 77 -1.47 -23.20 18.95
C VAL A 77 -0.85 -23.64 20.26
N VAL A 78 0.21 -24.45 20.18
CA VAL A 78 0.97 -24.90 21.34
C VAL A 78 2.47 -24.71 21.13
N ARG A 79 3.16 -24.43 22.23
CA ARG A 79 4.61 -24.43 22.33
C ARG A 79 5.08 -25.78 22.86
N LEU A 80 6.09 -26.35 22.21
CA LEU A 80 6.82 -27.52 22.68
C LEU A 80 8.30 -27.14 22.89
N PRO A 81 8.82 -27.18 24.14
CA PRO A 81 10.24 -27.00 24.38
C PRO A 81 11.06 -28.10 23.70
N GLN A 82 12.10 -27.72 22.95
CA GLN A 82 12.95 -28.64 22.19
C GLN A 82 14.44 -28.28 22.38
N GLY A 83 15.07 -28.89 23.37
CA GLY A 83 16.48 -28.63 23.68
C GLY A 83 16.71 -27.16 24.09
N LYS A 84 17.51 -26.42 23.31
CA LYS A 84 17.75 -24.97 23.52
C LYS A 84 16.75 -24.07 22.80
N GLY A 85 15.80 -24.64 22.06
CA GLY A 85 14.79 -23.90 21.32
C GLY A 85 13.38 -24.39 21.61
N GLU A 86 12.46 -24.04 20.73
CA GLU A 86 11.05 -24.40 20.84
C GLU A 86 10.47 -24.72 19.46
N TRP A 87 9.45 -25.56 19.44
CA TRP A 87 8.58 -25.76 18.29
C TRP A 87 7.23 -25.12 18.58
N ILE A 88 6.78 -24.27 17.65
CA ILE A 88 5.41 -23.78 17.66
C ILE A 88 4.61 -24.65 16.69
N VAL A 89 3.66 -25.40 17.25
CA VAL A 89 2.81 -26.31 16.49
C VAL A 89 1.42 -25.71 16.45
N SER A 90 0.83 -25.62 15.27
CA SER A 90 -0.48 -25.01 15.11
C SER A 90 -1.36 -25.70 14.07
N THR A 91 -2.68 -25.65 14.33
CA THR A 91 -3.74 -25.95 13.37
C THR A 91 -4.28 -24.68 12.68
N PHE A 92 -3.68 -23.52 12.97
CA PHE A 92 -3.89 -22.27 12.27
C PHE A 92 -3.13 -22.30 10.94
N GLU A 93 -3.86 -22.20 9.83
CA GLU A 93 -3.35 -22.34 8.48
C GLU A 93 -3.71 -21.11 7.61
N PRO A 94 -3.24 -19.90 7.96
CA PRO A 94 -3.56 -18.69 7.20
C PRO A 94 -3.10 -18.77 5.74
N TRP A 95 -2.06 -19.56 5.42
CA TRP A 95 -1.61 -19.77 4.04
C TRP A 95 -2.59 -20.57 3.16
N ARG A 96 -3.59 -21.25 3.74
CA ARG A 96 -4.65 -21.94 2.98
C ARG A 96 -5.89 -21.09 2.78
N GLY A 97 -6.02 -20.03 3.57
CA GLY A 97 -7.12 -19.11 3.48
C GLY A 97 -7.08 -18.26 2.21
N LYS A 98 -8.23 -17.70 1.84
CA LYS A 98 -8.40 -16.89 0.61
C LYS A 98 -8.86 -15.46 0.90
N THR A 99 -8.96 -15.10 2.17
CA THR A 99 -9.45 -13.79 2.59
C THR A 99 -8.27 -12.84 2.83
N ALA A 100 -8.53 -11.52 2.81
CA ALA A 100 -7.51 -10.53 3.16
C ALA A 100 -6.96 -10.74 4.59
N HIS A 101 -7.82 -11.18 5.52
CA HIS A 101 -7.45 -11.49 6.89
C HIS A 101 -6.42 -12.63 6.99
N ASP A 102 -6.53 -13.63 6.13
CA ASP A 102 -5.56 -14.73 6.06
C ASP A 102 -4.18 -14.24 5.63
N ALA A 103 -4.13 -13.35 4.64
CA ALA A 103 -2.89 -12.73 4.16
C ALA A 103 -2.25 -11.82 5.23
N ASP A 104 -3.07 -11.06 5.95
CA ASP A 104 -2.62 -10.20 7.05
C ASP A 104 -2.03 -11.03 8.20
N ALA A 105 -2.72 -12.10 8.59
CA ALA A 105 -2.23 -13.01 9.63
C ALA A 105 -0.92 -13.70 9.22
N MET A 106 -0.80 -14.13 7.96
CA MET A 106 0.44 -14.72 7.45
C MET A 106 1.59 -13.71 7.48
N SER A 107 1.34 -12.47 7.04
CA SER A 107 2.33 -11.40 7.05
C SER A 107 2.82 -11.08 8.47
N LEU A 108 1.90 -11.03 9.44
CA LEU A 108 2.23 -10.79 10.84
C LEU A 108 3.08 -11.91 11.45
N LEU A 109 2.74 -13.17 11.19
CA LEU A 109 3.53 -14.33 11.64
C LEU A 109 4.95 -14.31 11.05
N LEU A 110 5.07 -13.99 9.76
CA LEU A 110 6.37 -13.88 9.08
C LEU A 110 7.20 -12.73 9.66
N ALA A 111 6.59 -11.56 9.86
CA ALA A 111 7.26 -10.41 10.48
C ALA A 111 7.74 -10.73 11.90
N ASN A 112 6.90 -11.34 12.74
CA ASN A 112 7.27 -11.72 14.10
C ASN A 112 8.34 -12.83 14.14
N ALA A 113 8.40 -13.69 13.11
CA ALA A 113 9.44 -14.69 12.95
C ALA A 113 10.80 -14.09 12.52
N GLY A 114 10.86 -12.78 12.27
CA GLY A 114 12.03 -12.11 11.72
C GLY A 114 12.33 -12.53 10.28
N ALA A 115 11.34 -13.09 9.57
CA ALA A 115 11.49 -13.34 8.15
C ALA A 115 11.62 -11.97 7.46
N PRO A 116 12.71 -11.70 6.72
CA PRO A 116 12.76 -10.53 5.88
C PRO A 116 11.65 -10.70 4.84
N ILE A 117 10.55 -9.98 5.02
CA ILE A 117 9.57 -9.81 3.96
C ILE A 117 10.28 -8.88 2.98
N PRO A 118 10.77 -9.37 1.83
CA PRO A 118 11.38 -8.48 0.86
C PRO A 118 10.35 -7.41 0.54
N ALA A 119 10.74 -6.14 0.70
CA ALA A 119 10.02 -5.03 0.10
C ALA A 119 9.67 -5.44 -1.34
N PRO A 120 8.41 -5.25 -1.80
CA PRO A 120 8.07 -5.52 -3.19
C PRO A 120 9.16 -4.92 -4.08
N GLU A 121 9.67 -5.72 -5.01
CA GLU A 121 10.93 -5.46 -5.74
C GLU A 121 11.10 -3.98 -6.10
N ALA A 122 12.33 -3.50 -5.85
CA ALA A 122 12.82 -2.15 -6.13
C ALA A 122 12.03 -1.45 -7.26
N GLN A 123 11.50 -0.28 -6.94
CA GLN A 123 10.77 0.59 -7.87
C GLN A 123 11.33 0.52 -9.29
N PRO A 124 10.45 0.57 -10.32
CA PRO A 124 10.87 0.39 -11.70
C PRO A 124 11.97 1.40 -12.06
N ARG A 125 13.20 0.90 -12.27
CA ARG A 125 14.33 1.70 -12.77
C ARG A 125 14.06 2.28 -14.17
N ARG A 126 13.03 1.78 -14.85
CA ARG A 126 12.56 2.22 -16.16
C ARG A 126 11.06 2.42 -16.13
N VAL A 127 10.61 3.61 -16.49
CA VAL A 127 9.19 3.96 -16.58
C VAL A 127 8.87 4.40 -17.99
N ARG A 128 7.73 3.99 -18.52
CA ARG A 128 7.21 4.42 -19.81
C ARG A 128 6.24 5.58 -19.63
N ALA A 129 6.57 6.73 -20.19
CA ALA A 129 5.60 7.79 -20.42
C ALA A 129 4.88 7.50 -21.74
N LEU A 130 3.56 7.27 -21.68
CA LEU A 130 2.77 6.98 -22.87
C LEU A 130 2.28 8.25 -23.55
N LYS A 131 2.22 8.22 -24.89
CA LYS A 131 1.65 9.31 -25.67
C LYS A 131 0.14 9.36 -25.44
N THR A 132 -0.38 10.56 -25.22
CA THR A 132 -1.79 10.84 -24.99
C THR A 132 -2.24 12.04 -25.81
N VAL A 133 -3.55 12.12 -26.04
CA VAL A 133 -4.20 13.37 -26.42
C VAL A 133 -4.16 14.35 -25.25
N PRO A 134 -4.34 15.67 -25.49
CA PRO A 134 -4.34 16.65 -24.41
C PRO A 134 -5.31 16.28 -23.27
N LEU A 135 -4.79 16.27 -22.05
CA LEU A 135 -5.56 15.97 -20.85
C LEU A 135 -6.33 17.21 -20.38
N LYS A 136 -7.53 16.98 -19.86
CA LYS A 136 -8.25 17.98 -19.09
C LYS A 136 -7.66 17.99 -17.68
N LEU A 137 -7.21 19.16 -17.22
CA LEU A 137 -6.74 19.33 -15.84
C LEU A 137 -7.89 19.84 -14.98
N ASP A 138 -8.42 19.00 -14.08
CA ASP A 138 -9.53 19.35 -13.19
C ASP A 138 -9.37 18.84 -11.74
N GLY A 139 -8.22 18.24 -11.44
CA GLY A 139 -7.86 17.63 -10.18
C GLY A 139 -8.32 16.18 -10.05
N GLN A 140 -8.94 15.59 -11.08
CA GLN A 140 -9.39 14.20 -11.09
C GLN A 140 -8.43 13.35 -11.94
N LEU A 141 -8.22 12.09 -11.54
CA LEU A 141 -7.23 11.21 -12.18
C LEU A 141 -7.88 10.20 -13.14
N ASP A 142 -9.14 10.41 -13.49
CA ASP A 142 -9.94 9.50 -14.31
C ASP A 142 -9.34 9.33 -15.72
N ASP A 143 -8.85 10.42 -16.32
CA ASP A 143 -8.18 10.41 -17.63
C ASP A 143 -6.76 9.83 -17.56
N TRP A 144 -6.18 9.68 -16.37
CA TRP A 144 -4.81 9.18 -16.14
C TRP A 144 -4.76 7.68 -15.92
N THR A 145 -5.83 7.13 -15.35
CA THR A 145 -5.91 5.72 -14.89
C THR A 145 -6.93 4.91 -15.71
N ASN A 146 -7.26 5.41 -16.90
CA ASN A 146 -8.27 4.81 -17.75
C ASN A 146 -7.78 3.51 -18.41
N ASP A 147 -8.35 2.39 -17.97
CA ASP A 147 -8.06 1.03 -18.46
C ASP A 147 -8.87 0.62 -19.71
N VAL A 148 -9.68 1.51 -20.29
CA VAL A 148 -10.49 1.16 -21.47
C VAL A 148 -9.58 0.92 -22.68
N GLU A 149 -9.55 -0.32 -23.16
CA GLU A 149 -8.72 -0.71 -24.30
C GLU A 149 -9.20 -0.09 -25.63
N ASP A 150 -10.52 0.11 -25.80
CA ASP A 150 -11.09 0.67 -27.01
C ASP A 150 -10.89 2.19 -27.09
N ARG A 151 -10.00 2.59 -28.00
CA ARG A 151 -9.65 3.99 -28.27
C ARG A 151 -10.81 4.84 -28.80
N ASN A 152 -11.86 4.21 -29.35
CA ASN A 152 -13.05 4.92 -29.80
C ASN A 152 -14.00 5.25 -28.64
N VAL A 153 -13.83 4.60 -27.50
CA VAL A 153 -14.59 4.83 -26.27
C VAL A 153 -13.84 5.78 -25.34
N SER A 154 -12.52 5.61 -25.19
CA SER A 154 -11.66 6.54 -24.47
C SER A 154 -10.35 6.78 -25.23
N PRO A 155 -10.01 8.04 -25.57
CA PRO A 155 -8.76 8.34 -26.26
C PRO A 155 -7.53 8.30 -25.31
N PHE A 156 -7.76 8.21 -24.01
CA PHE A 156 -6.74 8.29 -22.97
C PHE A 156 -6.03 6.95 -22.73
N ARG A 157 -4.94 6.99 -21.97
CA ARG A 157 -4.09 5.84 -21.66
C ARG A 157 -3.87 5.79 -20.16
N HIS A 158 -3.98 4.60 -19.58
CA HIS A 158 -3.47 4.36 -18.23
C HIS A 158 -1.97 4.63 -18.18
N ALA A 159 -1.58 5.67 -17.45
CA ALA A 159 -0.19 6.00 -17.18
C ALA A 159 0.46 4.89 -16.33
N GLN A 160 1.74 4.62 -16.56
CA GLN A 160 2.45 3.67 -15.69
C GLN A 160 2.64 4.30 -14.29
N PRO A 161 2.15 3.67 -13.20
CA PRO A 161 2.29 4.21 -11.86
C PRO A 161 3.73 4.14 -11.36
N ILE A 162 4.14 5.16 -10.62
CA ILE A 162 5.34 5.15 -9.78
C ILE A 162 4.87 5.31 -8.34
N ALA A 163 4.89 4.20 -7.59
CA ALA A 163 4.52 4.22 -6.19
C ALA A 163 5.70 4.66 -5.32
N LEU A 164 5.47 5.64 -4.45
CA LEU A 164 6.35 6.08 -3.39
C LEU A 164 5.74 5.65 -2.06
N THR A 165 6.29 4.61 -1.47
CA THR A 165 5.87 4.04 -0.18
C THR A 165 6.66 4.68 0.96
N SER A 166 6.25 4.41 2.18
CA SER A 166 7.00 4.79 3.39
C SER A 166 8.39 4.15 3.48
N GLU A 167 8.63 3.02 2.78
CA GLU A 167 9.95 2.40 2.66
C GLU A 167 10.89 3.22 1.77
N ASP A 168 10.34 4.10 0.94
CA ASP A 168 11.08 5.01 0.07
C ASP A 168 11.51 6.31 0.78
N ALA A 169 11.53 6.32 2.12
CA ALA A 169 11.98 7.46 2.91
C ALA A 169 13.50 7.67 2.78
N ALA A 170 13.90 8.65 1.95
CA ALA A 170 15.28 9.07 1.79
C ALA A 170 15.74 10.04 2.88
N GLN A 171 14.79 10.72 3.56
CA GLN A 171 15.04 11.61 4.69
C GLN A 171 13.92 11.47 5.73
N GLY A 172 14.29 11.53 7.02
CA GLY A 172 13.34 11.35 8.12
C GLY A 172 12.84 9.90 8.26
N ILE A 173 11.78 9.71 9.05
CA ILE A 173 11.15 8.40 9.27
C ILE A 173 9.67 8.52 8.94
N ALA A 174 9.22 7.78 7.92
CA ALA A 174 7.79 7.58 7.63
C ALA A 174 7.28 6.36 8.40
N LYS A 175 6.15 6.48 9.10
CA LYS A 175 5.61 5.42 9.99
C LYS A 175 4.73 4.38 9.28
N GLY A 176 4.74 4.36 7.95
CA GLY A 176 3.85 3.55 7.10
C GLY A 176 3.15 4.40 6.03
N ASP A 177 2.54 3.77 5.04
CA ASP A 177 1.98 4.50 3.87
C ASP A 177 0.77 5.37 4.23
N SER A 178 0.14 5.11 5.37
CA SER A 178 -0.91 5.98 5.93
C SER A 178 -0.39 7.28 6.56
N ASP A 179 0.92 7.36 6.84
CA ASP A 179 1.59 8.58 7.34
C ASP A 179 2.03 9.47 6.17
N LEU A 180 2.72 8.87 5.19
CA LEU A 180 3.10 9.51 3.93
C LEU A 180 3.31 8.43 2.86
N SER A 181 2.64 8.57 1.73
CA SER A 181 2.87 7.80 0.51
C SER A 181 2.30 8.55 -0.70
N GLY A 182 2.59 8.10 -1.91
CA GLY A 182 1.95 8.64 -3.10
C GLY A 182 2.15 7.82 -4.34
N ILE A 183 1.37 8.13 -5.36
CA ILE A 183 1.56 7.62 -6.72
C ILE A 183 1.84 8.83 -7.62
N ALA A 184 2.81 8.69 -8.52
CA ALA A 184 3.12 9.69 -9.54
C ALA A 184 3.04 9.06 -10.94
N TYR A 185 2.69 9.90 -11.92
CA TYR A 185 2.46 9.50 -13.31
C TYR A 185 3.17 10.44 -14.28
N TYR A 186 3.52 9.88 -15.44
CA TYR A 186 3.99 10.62 -16.61
C TYR A 186 3.17 10.23 -17.84
N LEU A 187 2.66 11.24 -18.54
CA LEU A 187 2.10 11.12 -19.89
C LEU A 187 2.70 12.23 -20.77
N TRP A 188 2.63 12.08 -22.08
CA TRP A 188 3.17 13.09 -22.99
C TRP A 188 2.34 13.30 -24.25
N SER A 189 2.49 14.46 -24.87
CA SER A 189 2.03 14.78 -26.21
C SER A 189 3.13 15.53 -26.95
N ASP A 190 2.95 15.79 -28.25
CA ASP A 190 3.95 16.50 -29.05
C ASP A 190 4.26 17.91 -28.52
N SER A 191 3.33 18.52 -27.78
CA SER A 191 3.47 19.88 -27.22
C SER A 191 3.74 19.93 -25.72
N MET A 192 3.30 18.92 -24.96
CA MET A 192 3.26 18.96 -23.49
C MET A 192 3.83 17.69 -22.85
N LEU A 193 4.50 17.88 -21.71
CA LEU A 193 4.68 16.87 -20.68
C LEU A 193 3.56 17.01 -19.65
N TYR A 194 2.93 15.88 -19.32
CA TYR A 194 1.90 15.81 -18.29
C TYR A 194 2.45 15.07 -17.07
N LEU A 195 2.34 15.70 -15.90
CA LEU A 195 2.70 15.14 -14.59
C LEU A 195 1.45 15.07 -13.74
N GLY A 196 1.21 13.94 -13.08
CA GLY A 196 0.02 13.76 -12.25
C GLY A 196 0.29 12.83 -11.11
N GLY A 197 -0.66 12.75 -10.18
CA GLY A 197 -0.53 11.83 -9.06
C GLY A 197 -1.43 12.13 -7.89
N ALA A 198 -1.25 11.34 -6.84
CA ALA A 198 -1.94 11.48 -5.57
C ALA A 198 -0.96 11.27 -4.43
N VAL A 199 -1.07 12.09 -3.38
CA VAL A 199 -0.32 11.91 -2.14
C VAL A 199 -1.30 11.62 -1.00
N PHE A 200 -1.01 10.57 -0.25
CA PHE A 200 -1.79 10.10 0.89
C PHE A 200 -1.02 10.34 2.19
N GLY A 201 -1.77 10.57 3.27
CA GLY A 201 -1.21 10.80 4.59
C GLY A 201 -1.46 12.20 5.13
N GLN A 202 -0.76 12.53 6.22
CA GLN A 202 -1.01 13.77 6.96
C GLN A 202 -0.12 14.92 6.49
N GLY A 203 -0.61 16.14 6.70
CA GLY A 203 0.14 17.37 6.48
C GLY A 203 0.01 17.95 5.07
N SER A 204 1.02 18.73 4.71
CA SER A 204 1.05 19.58 3.53
C SER A 204 2.27 19.27 2.67
N PRO A 205 2.28 18.12 1.99
CA PRO A 205 3.43 17.72 1.21
C PRO A 205 3.54 18.51 -0.09
N ARG A 206 4.78 18.61 -0.57
CA ARG A 206 5.13 19.06 -1.92
C ARG A 206 5.58 17.85 -2.73
N VAL A 207 5.25 17.84 -4.01
CA VAL A 207 5.76 16.83 -4.94
C VAL A 207 6.75 17.50 -5.88
N VAL A 208 7.98 17.01 -5.90
CA VAL A 208 9.07 17.55 -6.71
C VAL A 208 9.39 16.55 -7.80
N PHE A 209 9.24 16.98 -9.05
CA PHE A 209 9.65 16.25 -10.24
C PHE A 209 10.91 16.91 -10.79
N ARG A 210 12.02 16.19 -10.86
CA ARG A 210 13.22 16.63 -11.58
C ARG A 210 13.36 15.84 -12.87
N LEU A 211 13.51 16.54 -13.99
CA LEU A 211 13.78 15.95 -15.30
C LEU A 211 15.00 16.66 -15.91
N GLY A 212 16.15 15.98 -15.87
CA GLY A 212 17.43 16.62 -16.18
C GLY A 212 17.66 17.88 -15.34
N LYS A 213 17.70 19.05 -15.97
CA LYS A 213 17.90 20.36 -15.31
C LYS A 213 16.60 21.10 -14.98
N ALA A 214 15.45 20.54 -15.32
CA ALA A 214 14.16 21.12 -15.00
C ALA A 214 13.66 20.56 -13.66
N GLU A 215 13.13 21.44 -12.82
CA GLU A 215 12.46 21.09 -11.57
C GLU A 215 11.01 21.60 -11.65
N ILE A 216 10.05 20.74 -11.33
CA ILE A 216 8.63 21.07 -11.28
C ILE A 216 8.13 20.67 -9.90
N VAL A 217 7.57 21.63 -9.17
CA VAL A 217 7.10 21.47 -7.80
C VAL A 217 5.59 21.69 -7.77
N ALA A 218 4.85 20.70 -7.26
CA ALA A 218 3.45 20.79 -6.92
C ALA A 218 3.32 21.05 -5.41
N ASP A 219 2.81 22.21 -4.99
CA ASP A 219 2.49 22.48 -3.59
C ASP A 219 1.02 22.12 -3.34
N LEU A 220 0.79 21.01 -2.63
CA LEU A 220 -0.56 20.49 -2.40
C LEU A 220 -1.32 21.25 -1.30
N GLN A 221 -0.66 22.14 -0.56
CA GLN A 221 -1.31 23.03 0.40
C GLN A 221 -1.74 24.34 -0.28
N GLU A 222 -0.81 24.98 -0.98
CA GLU A 222 -1.08 26.22 -1.70
C GLU A 222 -1.90 25.99 -2.97
N LYS A 223 -2.01 24.73 -3.42
CA LYS A 223 -2.68 24.32 -4.67
C LYS A 223 -2.12 25.11 -5.85
N ASN A 224 -0.80 25.16 -5.93
CA ASN A 224 -0.08 25.79 -7.02
C ASN A 224 1.03 24.87 -7.53
N ALA A 225 1.51 25.16 -8.73
CA ALA A 225 2.68 24.51 -9.28
C ALA A 225 3.68 25.57 -9.74
N LYS A 226 4.96 25.27 -9.56
CA LYS A 226 6.08 26.09 -10.02
C LYS A 226 7.01 25.20 -10.83
N ALA A 227 7.53 25.72 -11.94
CA ALA A 227 8.58 25.07 -12.68
C ALA A 227 9.78 26.00 -12.84
N THR A 228 10.97 25.44 -12.72
CA THR A 228 12.24 26.11 -12.91
C THR A 228 13.05 25.33 -13.93
N ALA A 229 13.43 25.97 -15.03
CA ALA A 229 14.27 25.37 -16.07
C ALA A 229 15.22 26.41 -16.64
N ALA A 230 16.48 26.03 -16.87
CA ALA A 230 17.52 26.93 -17.37
C ALA A 230 17.58 28.29 -16.61
N ALA A 231 17.45 28.24 -15.29
CA ALA A 231 17.40 29.39 -14.38
C ALA A 231 16.26 30.40 -14.63
N ARG A 232 15.15 29.94 -15.24
CA ARG A 232 13.92 30.71 -15.40
C ARG A 232 12.78 30.01 -14.66
N ASP A 233 12.02 30.81 -13.92
CA ASP A 233 10.82 30.37 -13.23
C ASP A 233 9.58 30.64 -14.09
N PHE A 234 8.64 29.70 -14.10
CA PHE A 234 7.33 29.87 -14.68
C PHE A 234 6.27 29.07 -13.90
N ALA A 235 5.01 29.47 -14.04
CA ALA A 235 3.87 28.77 -13.47
C ALA A 235 3.23 27.88 -14.57
N PRO A 236 3.39 26.54 -14.50
CA PRO A 236 2.68 25.65 -15.41
C PRO A 236 1.17 25.64 -15.12
N GLN A 237 0.39 25.12 -16.07
CA GLN A 237 -1.02 24.87 -15.82
C GLN A 237 -1.13 23.70 -14.85
N ALA A 238 -1.93 23.86 -13.79
CA ALA A 238 -2.11 22.82 -12.79
C ALA A 238 -3.54 22.82 -12.24
N ALA A 239 -3.99 21.64 -11.84
CA ALA A 239 -5.24 21.42 -11.13
C ALA A 239 -4.99 20.52 -9.92
N PHE A 240 -5.79 20.70 -8.87
CA PHE A 240 -5.62 20.01 -7.59
C PHE A 240 -6.98 19.56 -7.07
N GLY A 241 -7.04 18.33 -6.56
CA GLY A 241 -8.28 17.72 -6.10
C GLY A 241 -8.11 16.94 -4.81
N ALA A 242 -9.16 16.19 -4.49
CA ALA A 242 -9.16 15.19 -3.44
C ALA A 242 -9.48 13.84 -4.07
N VAL A 243 -8.86 12.78 -3.55
CA VAL A 243 -9.05 11.41 -4.02
C VAL A 243 -9.03 10.48 -2.83
N ASN A 244 -9.79 9.38 -2.87
CA ASN A 244 -9.62 8.30 -1.90
C ASN A 244 -8.75 7.21 -2.52
N ALA A 245 -7.89 6.56 -1.73
CA ALA A 245 -7.13 5.41 -2.22
C ALA A 245 -8.04 4.29 -2.76
N ALA A 246 -9.25 4.14 -2.22
CA ALA A 246 -10.22 3.16 -2.72
C ALA A 246 -10.70 3.45 -4.16
N ASP A 247 -10.65 4.72 -4.59
CA ASP A 247 -11.11 5.16 -5.90
C ASP A 247 -9.96 5.14 -6.94
N LEU A 248 -8.72 4.93 -6.51
CA LEU A 248 -7.53 4.90 -7.36
C LEU A 248 -6.98 3.47 -7.47
N VAL A 249 -7.14 2.82 -8.62
CA VAL A 249 -6.73 1.42 -8.83
C VAL A 249 -5.27 1.18 -8.46
N ASP A 250 -4.39 2.11 -8.82
CA ASP A 250 -2.94 2.02 -8.56
C ASP A 250 -2.57 2.17 -7.08
N ALA A 251 -3.46 2.71 -6.25
CA ALA A 251 -3.21 2.79 -4.80
C ALA A 251 -3.15 1.40 -4.14
N ARG A 252 -3.49 0.32 -4.86
CA ARG A 252 -3.21 -1.07 -4.45
C ARG A 252 -1.72 -1.39 -4.33
N ALA A 253 -0.85 -0.59 -4.93
CA ALA A 253 0.60 -0.69 -4.73
C ALA A 253 1.05 -0.15 -3.36
N LEU A 254 0.14 0.45 -2.59
CA LEU A 254 0.39 1.03 -1.26
C LEU A 254 -0.30 0.21 -0.18
N SER A 255 0.28 0.19 1.03
CA SER A 255 -0.21 -0.56 2.19
C SER A 255 -0.79 0.36 3.26
N PHE A 256 -2.11 0.54 3.25
CA PHE A 256 -2.82 1.37 4.23
C PHE A 256 -3.24 0.61 5.49
N SER A 257 -2.29 -0.12 6.11
CA SER A 257 -2.55 -0.85 7.36
C SER A 257 -2.19 0.01 8.57
N ARG A 258 -3.07 0.02 9.57
CA ARG A 258 -2.78 0.61 10.88
C ARG A 258 -2.64 -0.49 11.91
N ILE A 259 -1.56 -0.46 12.68
CA ILE A 259 -1.45 -1.29 13.89
C ILE A 259 -2.32 -0.63 14.97
N ASP A 260 -3.40 -1.29 15.40
CA ASP A 260 -4.08 -0.90 16.63
C ASP A 260 -3.15 -1.26 17.79
N THR A 261 -2.50 -0.26 18.37
CA THR A 261 -1.48 -0.41 19.42
C THR A 261 -2.01 -1.04 20.72
N ARG A 262 -3.33 -1.17 20.89
CA ARG A 262 -3.94 -1.81 22.07
C ARG A 262 -4.08 -3.32 21.92
N VAL A 263 -4.25 -3.81 20.69
CA VAL A 263 -4.52 -5.22 20.39
C VAL A 263 -3.48 -5.84 19.45
N GLY A 264 -2.60 -5.02 18.85
CA GLY A 264 -1.58 -5.43 17.88
C GLY A 264 -2.14 -5.84 16.51
N ASN A 265 -3.44 -5.69 16.28
CA ASN A 265 -4.07 -6.04 15.00
C ASN A 265 -3.72 -5.01 13.91
N LEU A 266 -3.39 -5.50 12.72
CA LEU A 266 -3.39 -4.70 11.51
C LEU A 266 -4.84 -4.50 11.06
N THR A 267 -5.32 -3.26 11.10
CA THR A 267 -6.61 -2.90 10.52
C THR A 267 -6.37 -2.19 9.19
N PRO A 268 -6.76 -2.78 8.05
CA PRO A 268 -6.70 -2.08 6.78
C PRO A 268 -7.63 -0.87 6.83
N THR A 269 -7.10 0.29 6.47
CA THR A 269 -7.83 1.55 6.46
C THR A 269 -8.67 1.60 5.19
N ARG A 270 -9.99 1.38 5.32
CA ARG A 270 -10.92 1.39 4.16
C ARG A 270 -11.05 2.75 3.47
N GLN A 271 -10.58 3.82 4.11
CA GLN A 271 -10.59 5.17 3.56
C GLN A 271 -9.25 5.84 3.85
N ALA A 272 -8.41 5.95 2.83
CA ALA A 272 -7.18 6.75 2.89
C ALA A 272 -7.39 7.98 2.00
N PRO A 273 -7.84 9.12 2.58
CA PRO A 273 -7.99 10.35 1.81
C PRO A 273 -6.61 10.86 1.38
N GLY A 274 -6.54 11.30 0.14
CA GLY A 274 -5.35 11.85 -0.50
C GLY A 274 -5.66 13.15 -1.23
N LYS A 275 -4.59 13.83 -1.62
CA LYS A 275 -4.62 15.04 -2.42
C LYS A 275 -4.10 14.70 -3.82
N SER A 276 -4.93 14.89 -4.84
CA SER A 276 -4.54 14.69 -6.24
C SER A 276 -4.01 15.97 -6.85
N PHE A 277 -3.17 15.83 -7.86
CA PHE A 277 -2.66 16.94 -8.66
C PHE A 277 -2.46 16.51 -10.11
N GLU A 278 -2.55 17.49 -11.00
CA GLU A 278 -2.28 17.36 -12.42
C GLU A 278 -1.57 18.62 -12.90
N ILE A 279 -0.56 18.47 -13.75
CA ILE A 279 0.26 19.56 -14.25
C ILE A 279 0.55 19.34 -15.73
N ALA A 280 0.34 20.36 -16.55
CA ALA A 280 0.78 20.39 -17.94
C ALA A 280 1.94 21.39 -18.12
N VAL A 281 3.04 20.89 -18.67
CA VAL A 281 4.27 21.64 -18.87
C VAL A 281 4.63 21.63 -20.36
N PRO A 282 4.69 22.81 -21.03
CA PRO A 282 5.15 22.88 -22.41
C PRO A 282 6.58 22.38 -22.56
N TRP A 283 6.86 21.51 -23.54
CA TRP A 283 8.20 20.96 -23.75
C TRP A 283 9.26 22.05 -23.95
N ASN A 284 8.91 23.09 -24.71
CA ASN A 284 9.78 24.23 -24.97
C ASN A 284 10.14 25.03 -23.70
N ALA A 285 9.32 24.98 -22.64
CA ALA A 285 9.57 25.67 -21.38
C ALA A 285 10.62 24.95 -20.52
N ILE A 286 10.72 23.62 -20.63
CA ILE A 286 11.70 22.79 -19.90
C ILE A 286 12.93 22.43 -20.73
N GLY A 287 13.16 23.15 -21.83
CA GLY A 287 14.33 22.97 -22.70
C GLY A 287 14.28 21.70 -23.56
N GLY A 288 13.10 21.12 -23.73
CA GLY A 288 12.89 19.86 -24.40
C GLY A 288 12.14 19.91 -25.72
N LYS A 289 12.20 18.80 -26.44
CA LYS A 289 11.21 18.35 -27.44
C LYS A 289 10.79 16.93 -27.04
N ALA A 290 9.59 16.52 -27.43
CA ALA A 290 9.13 15.13 -27.27
C ALA A 290 10.01 14.07 -27.99
N THR A 291 11.07 14.49 -28.69
CA THR A 291 12.05 13.61 -29.35
C THR A 291 13.13 13.07 -28.41
N PHE A 292 13.04 13.29 -27.09
CA PHE A 292 13.83 12.47 -26.18
C PHE A 292 13.23 11.08 -26.21
N GLU A 293 13.84 10.10 -26.88
CA GLU A 293 13.40 8.71 -26.75
C GLU A 293 13.45 8.29 -25.26
N GLN A 294 14.41 8.87 -24.53
CA GLN A 294 14.62 8.63 -23.11
C GLN A 294 15.14 9.88 -22.39
N THR A 295 14.71 10.08 -21.14
CA THR A 295 15.27 11.06 -20.19
C THR A 295 15.38 10.44 -18.81
N LYS A 296 16.03 11.14 -17.88
CA LYS A 296 16.13 10.70 -16.49
C LYS A 296 15.25 11.55 -15.58
N ALA A 297 14.64 10.91 -14.60
CA ALA A 297 13.71 11.55 -13.68
C ALA A 297 13.91 11.13 -12.22
N LEU A 298 13.71 12.09 -11.33
CA LEU A 298 13.64 11.88 -9.88
C LEU A 298 12.30 12.43 -9.40
N ILE A 299 11.60 11.67 -8.56
CA ILE A 299 10.39 12.15 -7.89
C ILE A 299 10.64 12.16 -6.40
N ARG A 300 10.25 13.24 -5.74
CA ARG A 300 10.28 13.35 -4.28
C ARG A 300 8.94 13.84 -3.75
N ILE A 301 8.50 13.29 -2.63
CA ILE A 301 7.36 13.79 -1.87
C ILE A 301 7.91 14.31 -0.54
N GLU A 302 7.86 15.62 -0.33
CA GLU A 302 8.52 16.31 0.78
C GLU A 302 7.49 16.89 1.73
N ARG A 303 7.60 16.58 3.01
CA ARG A 303 6.76 17.13 4.07
C ARG A 303 7.53 18.18 4.88
N GLN A 304 6.81 19.16 5.41
CA GLN A 304 7.38 20.30 6.13
C GLN A 304 8.18 19.91 7.40
N ASP A 305 7.92 18.72 7.96
CA ASP A 305 8.64 18.19 9.12
C ASP A 305 9.98 17.52 8.75
N GLY A 306 10.40 17.57 7.48
CA GLY A 306 11.67 17.06 7.01
C GLY A 306 11.65 15.60 6.57
N VAL A 307 10.49 14.95 6.55
CA VAL A 307 10.33 13.62 5.93
C VAL A 307 10.23 13.78 4.43
N ALA A 308 11.03 13.02 3.68
CA ALA A 308 10.96 12.98 2.22
C ALA A 308 11.00 11.55 1.70
N LEU A 309 9.99 11.19 0.90
CA LEU A 309 10.02 9.98 0.08
C LEU A 309 10.70 10.29 -1.24
N GLN A 310 11.44 9.33 -1.81
CA GLN A 310 12.14 9.51 -3.06
C GLN A 310 12.07 8.27 -3.96
N ALA A 311 11.83 8.50 -5.23
CA ALA A 311 11.88 7.50 -6.28
C ALA A 311 12.98 7.86 -7.29
N PRO A 312 14.11 7.12 -7.33
CA PRO A 312 14.48 5.94 -6.51
C PRO A 312 15.09 6.29 -5.14
N LEU A 313 14.88 5.43 -4.12
CA LEU A 313 15.32 5.64 -2.73
C LEU A 313 16.81 6.01 -2.57
N GLY A 314 17.70 5.37 -3.35
CA GLY A 314 19.14 5.57 -3.26
C GLY A 314 19.74 6.60 -4.21
N ALA A 315 18.92 7.29 -5.01
CA ALA A 315 19.42 8.23 -6.00
C ALA A 315 19.99 9.50 -5.34
N ASP A 316 21.12 9.97 -5.85
CA ASP A 316 21.66 11.28 -5.48
C ASP A 316 20.79 12.39 -6.12
N PRO A 317 20.18 13.29 -5.32
CA PRO A 317 19.37 14.38 -5.86
C PRO A 317 20.16 15.37 -6.74
N ASP A 318 21.48 15.41 -6.60
CA ASP A 318 22.37 16.34 -7.29
C ASP A 318 23.07 15.70 -8.52
N SER A 319 22.86 14.40 -8.74
CA SER A 319 23.44 13.64 -9.85
C SER A 319 22.44 12.69 -10.49
N ASP A 320 22.25 12.81 -11.81
CA ASP A 320 21.26 12.00 -12.53
C ASP A 320 21.67 10.54 -12.73
N ALA A 321 22.87 10.12 -12.30
CA ALA A 321 23.44 8.81 -12.58
C ALA A 321 22.47 7.65 -12.30
N ASP A 322 21.80 7.71 -11.14
CA ASP A 322 20.95 6.65 -10.60
C ASP A 322 19.46 6.99 -10.61
N TRP A 323 19.06 7.99 -11.40
CA TRP A 323 17.65 8.39 -11.55
C TRP A 323 16.86 7.39 -12.40
N ILE A 324 15.52 7.45 -12.34
CA ILE A 324 14.63 6.62 -13.16
C ILE A 324 14.87 6.94 -14.62
N GLN A 325 15.02 5.92 -15.46
CA GLN A 325 15.01 6.08 -16.90
C GLN A 325 13.56 6.18 -17.39
N LEU A 326 13.13 7.38 -17.76
CA LEU A 326 11.85 7.64 -18.38
C LEU A 326 11.97 7.45 -19.91
N THR A 327 11.16 6.57 -20.49
CA THR A 327 11.12 6.30 -21.94
C THR A 327 9.79 6.79 -22.50
N PHE A 328 9.82 7.59 -23.56
CA PHE A 328 8.61 8.12 -24.18
C PHE A 328 8.15 7.18 -25.29
N VAL A 329 6.94 6.64 -25.14
CA VAL A 329 6.38 5.60 -26.02
C VAL A 329 5.14 6.15 -26.73
N GLU A 330 4.99 5.85 -28.02
CA GLU A 330 3.80 6.19 -28.81
C GLU A 330 2.55 5.35 -28.48
#